data_AF-A0A7H8QDC7-F1
#
_entry.id   AF-A0A7H8QDC7-F1
#
_cell.length_a   1.000
_cell.length_b   1.000
_cell.length_c   1.000
_cell.angle_alpha   90.00
_cell.angle_beta   90.00
_cell.angle_gamma   90.00
#
_symmetry.space_group_name_H-M   'P 1'
#
loop_
_entity.id
_entity.type
_entity.pdbx_description
1 polymer ?
#
loop_
_entity_poly.entity_id
_entity_poly.type
_entity_poly.pdbx_seq_one_letter_code
_entity_poly.pdbx_strand_id
1 'polypeptide(L)'
;MIVFSLGFLFQSVLVLGSLSVFVYFWKNKKSQPKTKSILAGSALVLMISLYFFVLSSLDFIHLLSGNAETAKGECIWTHYDGGKNAWVEFTVGELALQTGTNDFPEIEEGSFSCEAKYLPYTKKVIEIQVLH
;
A
#
# COMPACT_ATOMS: atom_id res chain seq x y z
N MET A 1 -0.39 7.26 10.10
CA MET A 1 -1.76 7.49 9.53
C MET A 1 -1.78 8.35 8.26
N ILE A 2 -1.09 9.49 8.19
CA ILE A 2 -1.15 10.43 7.03
C ILE A 2 -0.80 9.75 5.70
N VAL A 3 0.23 8.89 5.67
CA VAL A 3 0.66 8.16 4.46
C VAL A 3 -0.38 7.13 3.99
N PHE A 4 -1.10 6.50 4.92
CA PHE A 4 -2.21 5.60 4.57
C PHE A 4 -3.37 6.40 3.95
N SER A 5 -3.72 7.54 4.55
CA SER A 5 -4.77 8.42 4.04
C SER A 5 -4.46 8.97 2.64
N LEU A 6 -3.21 9.37 2.38
CA LEU A 6 -2.77 9.82 1.05
C LEU A 6 -2.81 8.70 0.01
N GLY A 7 -2.35 7.50 0.37
CA GLY A 7 -2.41 6.33 -0.51
C GLY A 7 -3.85 5.95 -0.87
N PHE A 8 -4.75 5.98 0.11
CA PHE A 8 -6.18 5.73 -0.10
C PHE A 8 -6.84 6.77 -1.02
N LEU A 9 -6.52 8.06 -0.83
CA LEU A 9 -7.03 9.13 -1.69
C LEU A 9 -6.53 8.97 -3.13
N PHE A 10 -5.23 8.66 -3.31
CA PHE A 10 -4.65 8.43 -4.63
C PHE A 10 -5.33 7.26 -5.36
N GLN A 11 -5.57 6.14 -4.66
CA GLN A 11 -6.31 5.00 -5.20
C GLN A 11 -7.75 5.36 -5.58
N SER A 12 -8.43 6.17 -4.75
CA SER A 12 -9.80 6.64 -5.04
C SER A 12 -9.85 7.44 -6.34
N VAL A 13 -8.90 8.37 -6.54
CA VAL A 13 -8.79 9.16 -7.77
C VAL A 13 -8.49 8.28 -8.98
N LEU A 14 -7.62 7.28 -8.83
CA LEU A 14 -7.29 6.31 -9.88
C LEU A 14 -8.50 5.48 -10.33
N VAL A 15 -9.32 4.99 -9.39
CA VAL A 15 -10.56 4.28 -9.70
C VAL A 15 -11.52 5.17 -10.48
N LEU A 16 -11.75 6.41 -10.01
CA LEU A 16 -12.64 7.35 -10.68
C LEU A 16 -12.13 7.76 -12.07
N GLY A 17 -10.83 8.00 -12.21
CA GLY A 17 -10.19 8.36 -13.47
C GLY A 17 -10.27 7.23 -14.50
N SER A 18 -9.88 6.01 -14.12
CA SER A 18 -9.95 4.84 -14.99
C SER A 18 -11.38 4.50 -15.41
N LEU A 19 -12.34 4.60 -14.48
CA LEU A 19 -13.76 4.42 -14.78
C LEU A 19 -14.26 5.47 -15.78
N SER A 20 -13.88 6.74 -15.61
CA SER A 20 -14.27 7.82 -16.50
C SER A 20 -13.76 7.59 -17.93
N VAL A 21 -12.49 7.19 -18.07
CA VAL A 21 -11.89 6.83 -19.36
C VAL A 21 -12.62 5.64 -19.98
N PHE A 22 -12.87 4.58 -19.21
CA PHE A 22 -13.60 3.41 -19.69
C PHE A 22 -14.99 3.77 -20.22
N VAL A 23 -15.76 4.55 -19.45
CA VAL A 23 -17.12 4.99 -19.83
C VAL A 23 -17.10 5.87 -21.08
N TYR A 24 -16.14 6.80 -21.19
CA TYR A 24 -16.00 7.67 -22.36
C TYR A 24 -15.75 6.87 -23.64
N PHE A 25 -14.77 5.96 -23.63
CA PHE A 25 -14.45 5.14 -24.79
C PHE A 25 -15.53 4.08 -25.07
N TRP A 26 -16.23 3.58 -24.06
CA TRP A 26 -17.38 2.69 -24.25
C TRP A 26 -18.51 3.36 -25.03
N LYS A 27 -18.84 4.61 -24.68
CA LYS A 27 -19.86 5.41 -25.38
C LYS A 27 -19.42 5.77 -26.81
N ASN A 28 -18.15 6.07 -27.01
CA ASN A 28 -17.59 6.52 -28.30
C ASN A 28 -17.01 5.38 -29.15
N LYS A 29 -17.37 4.12 -28.86
CA LYS A 29 -16.76 2.92 -29.46
C LYS A 29 -16.82 2.82 -30.99
N LYS A 30 -17.78 3.50 -31.63
CA LYS A 30 -17.94 3.53 -33.09
C LYS A 30 -17.07 4.61 -33.77
N SER A 31 -16.53 5.56 -33.01
CA SER A 31 -15.91 6.78 -33.55
C SER A 31 -14.39 6.68 -33.75
N GLN A 32 -13.71 5.70 -33.14
CA GLN A 32 -12.25 5.62 -33.20
C GLN A 32 -11.71 4.20 -33.44
N PRO A 33 -10.68 4.04 -34.28
CA PRO A 33 -10.13 2.72 -34.64
C PRO A 33 -9.37 2.04 -33.48
N LYS A 34 -8.86 2.83 -32.52
CA LYS A 34 -8.09 2.32 -31.36
C LYS A 34 -8.94 2.01 -30.12
N THR A 35 -10.27 2.20 -30.18
CA THR A 35 -11.14 2.12 -29.00
C THR A 35 -11.05 0.76 -28.30
N LYS A 36 -10.96 -0.36 -29.03
CA LYS A 36 -10.91 -1.71 -28.41
C LYS A 36 -9.68 -1.90 -27.49
N SER A 37 -8.52 -1.42 -27.92
CA SER A 37 -7.27 -1.51 -27.15
C SER A 37 -7.31 -0.61 -25.91
N ILE A 38 -7.82 0.61 -26.05
CA ILE A 38 -7.98 1.55 -24.93
C ILE A 38 -9.01 1.02 -23.91
N LEU A 39 -10.09 0.40 -24.38
CA LEU A 39 -11.10 -0.21 -23.52
C LEU A 39 -10.52 -1.36 -22.69
N ALA A 40 -9.72 -2.24 -23.32
CA ALA A 40 -9.07 -3.34 -22.64
C ALA A 40 -8.04 -2.84 -21.61
N GLY A 41 -7.21 -1.85 -21.98
CA GLY A 41 -6.25 -1.25 -21.07
C GLY A 41 -6.90 -0.54 -19.88
N SER A 42 -7.91 0.28 -20.13
CA SER A 42 -8.66 0.97 -19.07
C SER A 42 -9.43 0.01 -18.16
N ALA A 43 -9.98 -1.09 -18.70
CA ALA A 43 -10.58 -2.15 -17.89
C ALA A 43 -9.55 -2.85 -16.99
N LEU A 44 -8.37 -3.17 -17.52
CA LEU A 44 -7.30 -3.80 -16.75
C LEU A 44 -6.81 -2.87 -15.63
N VAL A 45 -6.58 -1.59 -15.93
CA VAL A 45 -6.21 -0.59 -14.92
C VAL A 45 -7.32 -0.46 -13.87
N LEU A 46 -8.58 -0.37 -14.28
CA LEU A 46 -9.72 -0.29 -13.35
C LEU A 46 -9.79 -1.50 -12.42
N MET A 47 -9.59 -2.72 -12.94
CA MET A 47 -9.57 -3.94 -12.14
C MET A 47 -8.44 -3.94 -11.10
N ILE A 48 -7.24 -3.53 -11.50
CA ILE A 48 -6.09 -3.42 -10.59
C ILE A 48 -6.35 -2.35 -9.52
N SER A 49 -6.84 -1.17 -9.91
CA SER A 49 -7.16 -0.10 -8.98
C SER A 49 -8.28 -0.50 -8.00
N LEU A 50 -9.31 -1.20 -8.46
CA LEU A 50 -10.36 -1.73 -7.59
C LEU A 50 -9.82 -2.75 -6.60
N TYR A 51 -8.93 -3.64 -7.03
CA TYR A 51 -8.29 -4.61 -6.13
C TYR A 51 -7.55 -3.91 -4.98
N PHE A 52 -6.68 -2.95 -5.31
CA PHE A 52 -5.96 -2.17 -4.29
C PHE A 52 -6.90 -1.32 -3.42
N PHE A 53 -7.95 -0.76 -4.01
CA PHE A 53 -8.96 0.00 -3.28
C PHE A 53 -9.69 -0.88 -2.25
N VAL A 54 -10.06 -2.11 -2.59
CA VAL A 54 -10.70 -3.06 -1.67
C VAL A 54 -9.77 -3.41 -0.52
N LEU A 55 -8.51 -3.78 -0.80
CA LEU A 55 -7.53 -4.08 0.27
C LEU A 55 -7.35 -2.89 1.21
N SER A 56 -7.20 -1.68 0.65
CA SER A 56 -7.05 -0.46 1.45
C SER A 56 -8.32 -0.15 2.26
N SER A 57 -9.50 -0.45 1.73
CA SER A 57 -10.77 -0.23 2.45
C SER A 57 -10.93 -1.21 3.61
N LEU A 58 -10.54 -2.48 3.43
CA LEU A 58 -10.55 -3.47 4.49
C LEU A 58 -9.58 -3.07 5.61
N ASP A 59 -8.36 -2.65 5.27
CA ASP A 59 -7.42 -2.14 6.25
C ASP A 59 -7.92 -0.87 6.95
N PHE A 60 -8.62 0.02 6.24
CA PHE A 60 -9.23 1.21 6.85
C PHE A 60 -10.29 0.82 7.89
N ILE A 61 -11.12 -0.20 7.61
CA ILE A 61 -12.09 -0.74 8.57
C ILE A 61 -11.37 -1.35 9.78
N HIS A 62 -10.29 -2.10 9.56
CA HIS A 62 -9.47 -2.67 10.63
C HIS A 62 -8.82 -1.58 11.51
N LEU A 63 -8.33 -0.50 10.90
CA LEU A 63 -7.84 0.67 11.64
C LEU A 63 -8.92 1.30 12.51
N LEU A 64 -10.11 1.56 11.94
CA LEU A 64 -11.21 2.21 12.67
C LEU A 64 -11.77 1.32 13.79
N SER A 65 -11.73 0.01 13.63
CA SER A 65 -12.18 -0.95 14.65
C SER A 65 -11.11 -1.28 15.70
N GLY A 66 -9.89 -0.78 15.55
CA GLY A 66 -8.76 -1.10 16.43
C GLY A 66 -8.22 -2.53 16.26
N ASN A 67 -8.64 -3.26 15.22
CA ASN A 67 -8.25 -4.63 14.93
C ASN A 67 -6.97 -4.69 14.09
N ALA A 68 -5.86 -4.18 14.65
CA ALA A 68 -4.52 -4.38 14.10
C ALA A 68 -3.96 -5.73 14.55
N GLU A 69 -3.17 -6.38 13.69
CA GLU A 69 -2.41 -7.58 14.07
C GLU A 69 -1.08 -7.17 14.72
N THR A 70 -0.60 -7.99 15.65
CA THR A 70 0.69 -7.80 16.34
C THR A 70 1.64 -8.93 15.98
N ALA A 71 2.85 -8.60 15.55
CA ALA A 71 3.96 -9.53 15.43
C ALA A 71 5.05 -9.14 16.43
N LYS A 72 5.64 -10.13 17.11
CA LYS A 72 6.70 -9.94 18.09
C LYS A 72 7.85 -10.90 17.78
N GLY A 73 9.08 -10.38 17.79
CA GLY A 73 10.25 -11.20 17.51
C GLY A 73 11.52 -10.39 17.35
N GLU A 74 12.52 -11.00 16.72
CA GLU A 74 13.68 -10.29 16.22
C GLU A 74 13.28 -9.53 14.96
N CYS A 75 13.54 -8.23 14.97
CA CYS A 75 13.21 -7.32 13.92
C CYS A 75 14.48 -6.89 13.21
N ILE A 76 14.49 -7.01 11.90
CA ILE A 76 15.63 -6.59 11.08
C ILE A 76 15.21 -5.32 10.37
N TRP A 77 15.88 -4.22 10.68
CA TRP A 77 15.69 -2.93 10.03
C TRP A 77 16.91 -2.63 9.17
N THR A 78 16.74 -2.72 7.86
CA THR A 78 17.83 -2.46 6.90
C THR A 78 17.44 -1.29 6.02
N HIS A 79 18.18 -0.18 6.08
CA HIS A 79 18.09 0.82 5.01
C HIS A 79 19.02 0.43 3.89
N TYR A 80 18.49 0.37 2.68
CA TYR A 80 19.28 0.25 1.49
C TYR A 80 19.54 1.64 0.94
N ASP A 81 20.70 2.22 1.27
CA ASP A 81 21.08 3.52 0.77
C ASP A 81 21.65 3.42 -0.67
N GLY A 82 20.73 3.33 -1.63
CA GLY A 82 21.03 3.31 -3.07
C GLY A 82 21.03 4.69 -3.73
N GLY A 83 21.10 5.78 -2.95
CA GLY A 83 20.92 7.14 -3.44
C GLY A 83 19.44 7.49 -3.67
N LYS A 84 18.98 7.61 -4.93
CA LYS A 84 17.60 8.08 -5.24
C LYS A 84 16.47 7.11 -4.83
N ASN A 85 16.81 5.86 -4.52
CA ASN A 85 15.85 4.80 -4.20
C ASN A 85 16.21 4.22 -2.83
N ALA A 86 16.16 5.02 -1.76
CA ALA A 86 16.29 4.49 -0.41
C ALA A 86 15.00 3.73 -0.03
N TRP A 87 15.11 2.44 0.28
CA TRP A 87 14.00 1.64 0.81
C TRP A 87 14.41 0.96 2.11
N VAL A 88 13.43 0.72 2.97
CA VAL A 88 13.61 -0.02 4.22
C VAL A 88 13.06 -1.42 4.02
N GLU A 89 13.87 -2.42 4.35
CA GLU A 89 13.38 -3.78 4.56
C GLU A 89 13.15 -3.98 6.05
N PHE A 90 11.91 -4.32 6.41
CA PHE A 90 11.50 -4.56 7.78
C PHE A 90 10.84 -5.93 7.90
N THR A 91 11.52 -6.84 8.61
CA THR A 91 11.01 -8.17 8.92
C THR A 91 10.87 -8.32 10.43
N VAL A 92 9.84 -9.05 10.87
CA VAL A 92 9.64 -9.44 12.27
C VAL A 92 9.55 -10.96 12.30
N GLY A 93 10.63 -11.62 12.75
CA GLY A 93 10.80 -13.06 12.52
C GLY A 93 10.84 -13.38 11.02
N GLU A 94 9.94 -14.26 10.55
CA GLU A 94 9.79 -14.60 9.12
C GLU A 94 8.78 -13.70 8.38
N LEU A 95 8.13 -12.76 9.07
CA LEU A 95 7.09 -11.91 8.49
C LEU A 95 7.68 -10.64 7.88
N ALA A 96 7.61 -10.52 6.56
CA ALA A 96 7.93 -9.28 5.86
C ALA A 96 6.79 -8.27 6.01
N LEU A 97 7.10 -7.11 6.57
CA LEU A 97 6.15 -6.02 6.81
C LEU A 97 6.55 -4.78 5.99
N GLN A 98 5.54 -4.00 5.60
CA GLN A 98 5.76 -2.80 4.79
C GLN A 98 5.79 -1.56 5.67
N THR A 99 6.85 -0.78 5.56
CA THR A 99 7.00 0.52 6.23
C THR A 99 7.51 1.57 5.25
N GLY A 100 7.12 2.82 5.42
CA GLY A 100 7.73 3.93 4.69
C GLY A 100 9.11 4.26 5.26
N THR A 101 10.03 4.69 4.39
CA THR A 101 11.41 5.08 4.75
C THR A 101 11.46 6.16 5.84
N ASN A 102 10.44 7.01 5.92
CA ASN A 102 10.35 8.12 6.88
C ASN A 102 9.26 7.92 7.93
N ASP A 103 8.63 6.75 8.00
CA ASP A 103 7.52 6.52 8.94
C ASP A 103 8.03 6.37 10.40
N PHE A 104 9.27 5.90 10.58
CA PHE A 104 9.90 5.67 11.89
C PHE A 104 11.38 6.11 11.87
N PRO A 105 11.67 7.43 11.80
CA PRO A 105 13.03 7.95 11.70
C PRO A 105 13.90 7.70 12.94
N GLU A 106 13.29 7.39 14.08
CA GLU A 106 13.95 7.09 15.34
C GLU A 106 14.56 5.69 15.44
N ILE A 107 14.22 4.79 14.50
CA ILE A 107 14.72 3.41 14.51
C ILE A 107 16.06 3.36 13.78
N GLU A 108 17.12 3.02 14.51
CA GLU A 108 18.45 2.78 13.95
C GLU A 108 18.48 1.47 13.16
N GLU A 109 19.34 1.41 12.14
CA GLU A 109 19.61 0.17 11.40
C GLU A 109 20.18 -0.92 12.29
N GLY A 110 19.72 -2.15 12.08
CA GLY A 110 20.23 -3.31 12.77
C GLY A 110 19.15 -4.31 13.14
N SER A 111 19.55 -5.28 13.97
CA SER A 111 18.67 -6.30 14.52
C SER A 111 18.36 -5.98 15.98
N PHE A 112 17.09 -5.89 16.31
CA PHE A 112 16.62 -5.61 17.66
C PHE A 112 15.35 -6.39 17.97
N SER A 113 15.08 -6.66 19.25
CA SER A 113 13.80 -7.25 19.62
C SER A 113 12.71 -6.18 19.50
N CYS A 114 11.63 -6.47 18.80
CA CYS A 114 10.53 -5.53 18.66
C CYS A 114 9.17 -6.21 18.63
N GLU A 115 8.16 -5.40 18.91
CA GLU A 115 6.76 -5.71 18.68
C GLU A 115 6.19 -4.69 17.68
N ALA A 116 5.69 -5.18 16.55
CA ALA A 116 5.12 -4.36 15.49
C ALA A 116 3.61 -4.60 15.39
N LYS A 117 2.83 -3.52 15.41
CA LYS A 117 1.42 -3.54 15.01
C LYS A 117 1.31 -3.22 13.54
N TYR A 118 0.56 -4.02 12.80
CA TYR A 118 0.43 -3.87 11.36
C TYR A 118 -0.99 -4.16 10.88
N LEU A 119 -1.24 -3.76 9.64
CA LEU A 119 -2.51 -3.96 8.95
C LEU A 119 -2.58 -5.33 8.28
N PRO A 120 -3.64 -6.12 8.51
CA PRO A 120 -3.65 -7.53 8.14
C PRO A 120 -3.59 -7.77 6.63
N TYR A 121 -4.14 -6.87 5.80
CA TYR A 121 -4.21 -7.09 4.35
C TYR A 121 -3.02 -6.49 3.59
N THR A 122 -2.66 -5.23 3.84
CA THR A 122 -1.50 -4.60 3.20
C THR A 122 -0.17 -4.92 3.89
N LYS A 123 -0.19 -5.54 5.08
CA LYS A 123 0.98 -5.76 5.94
C LYS A 123 1.71 -4.46 6.29
N LYS A 124 1.01 -3.33 6.22
CA LYS A 124 1.58 -2.03 6.53
C LYS A 124 1.71 -1.83 8.03
N VAL A 125 2.90 -1.45 8.48
CA VAL A 125 3.17 -1.16 9.89
C VAL A 125 2.50 0.13 10.32
N ILE A 126 1.92 0.10 11.52
CA ILE A 126 1.21 1.21 12.16
C ILE A 126 2.01 1.73 13.34
N GLU A 127 2.64 0.83 14.10
CA GLU A 127 3.39 1.13 15.32
C GLU A 127 4.49 0.09 15.49
N ILE A 128 5.66 0.51 16.00
CA ILE A 128 6.78 -0.37 16.36
C ILE A 128 7.22 0.00 17.77
N GLN A 129 7.40 -1.00 18.62
CA GLN A 129 7.95 -0.86 19.97
C GLN A 129 9.22 -1.69 20.07
N VAL A 130 10.36 -1.04 20.31
CA VAL A 130 11.63 -1.72 20.59
C VAL A 130 11.60 -2.24 22.03
N LEU A 131 11.92 -3.52 22.20
CA LEU A 131 11.95 -4.20 23.48
C LEU A 131 13.40 -4.24 23.98
N HIS A 132 13.62 -3.78 25.21
CA HIS A 132 14.89 -3.88 25.93
C HIS A 132 14.99 -5.19 26.73
#